data_AF-A0A3B5L2C6-F1
#
_entry.id   AF-A0A3B5L2C6-F1
#
_cell.length_a   1.000
_cell.length_b   1.000
_cell.length_c   1.000
_cell.angle_alpha   90.00
_cell.angle_beta   90.00
_cell.angle_gamma   90.00
#
_symmetry.space_group_name_H-M   'P 1'
#
loop_
_entity.id
_entity.type
_entity.pdbx_description
1 polymer ?
#
loop_
_entity_poly.entity_id
_entity_poly.type
_entity_poly.pdbx_seq_one_letter_code
_entity_poly.pdbx_strand_id
1 'polypeptide(L)'
;MSIPRLSQRRSPLASPHAREPTPLSPQAETMGKAKELFVLCDKEGKGFITKRDMQRLEGELPLSPEQLETVFESLDRENNGFLTPVEFKTGLGDPDGSEAVRDDVDWSQDPTAARFVNILMELGADKMFKDQQELFTLWCELQRDSPELLSALESLLVHAVSNLQDAIRERNTLEQALLRRESEHNKMVRSIYEEMESQIREEKEKWAAQDSLKEKQRGQQLEEELKIREQDLENTMNKQKELETRIRTLNCEQTNIREQNRQLRSLNSQLQEQVESSRERLQSALRQLSLLQANHCFLMYLCRNVMRVSRNIKKEKESLMRQLEILRDMNRRLRDEKDAQQTLKMVSHRHTVLSSQPFPYLFSEDPCLPWTRQVYPT
;
A
#
# COMPACT_ATOMS: atom_id res chain seq x y z
N MET A 1 57.91 56.63 -14.73
CA MET A 1 57.20 56.33 -13.47
C MET A 1 57.28 54.81 -13.29
N SER A 2 58.33 54.22 -12.72
CA SER A 2 59.05 54.56 -11.46
C SER A 2 58.10 54.32 -10.28
N ILE A 3 58.30 53.36 -9.35
CA ILE A 3 59.43 53.20 -8.41
C ILE A 3 59.54 51.72 -7.88
N PRO A 4 60.63 51.27 -7.18
CA PRO A 4 61.09 49.87 -7.28
C PRO A 4 61.49 49.11 -5.97
N ARG A 5 62.01 47.88 -6.14
CA ARG A 5 63.03 47.12 -5.34
C ARG A 5 62.72 46.55 -3.93
N LEU A 6 62.67 45.21 -3.88
CA LEU A 6 63.70 44.29 -3.29
C LEU A 6 64.42 44.61 -1.95
N SER A 7 64.17 43.77 -0.94
CA SER A 7 65.15 43.30 0.08
C SER A 7 64.64 42.02 0.76
N GLN A 8 65.35 40.87 0.72
CA GLN A 8 66.21 40.30 1.80
C GLN A 8 65.47 39.82 3.09
N ARG A 9 65.83 38.71 3.77
CA ARG A 9 66.97 37.77 3.62
C ARG A 9 66.76 36.40 4.32
N ARG A 10 67.35 35.34 3.75
CA ARG A 10 68.04 34.17 4.35
C ARG A 10 67.61 33.57 5.72
N SER A 11 67.44 32.25 5.72
CA SER A 11 67.73 31.34 6.85
C SER A 11 69.23 31.10 7.06
N PRO A 12 69.62 30.49 8.20
CA PRO A 12 70.80 29.60 8.23
C PRO A 12 70.54 28.26 8.94
N LEU A 13 71.40 27.27 8.67
CA LEU A 13 71.54 26.04 9.45
C LEU A 13 72.31 26.30 10.77
N ALA A 14 72.15 25.39 11.74
CA ALA A 14 73.14 25.10 12.76
C ALA A 14 73.38 23.59 12.83
N SER A 15 74.58 23.17 13.22
CA SER A 15 75.02 21.76 13.32
C SER A 15 76.05 21.64 14.46
N PRO A 16 76.60 20.44 14.80
CA PRO A 16 76.51 19.94 16.17
C PRO A 16 77.76 20.19 17.01
N HIS A 17 77.64 20.01 18.32
CA HIS A 17 78.78 19.88 19.21
C HIS A 17 78.66 18.58 20.02
N ALA A 18 79.50 17.60 19.71
CA ALA A 18 79.67 16.41 20.54
C ALA A 18 80.47 16.74 21.80
N ARG A 19 80.19 16.01 22.88
CA ARG A 19 81.07 15.79 24.03
C ARG A 19 81.05 14.31 24.39
N GLU A 20 82.22 13.76 24.66
CA GLU A 20 82.38 12.35 25.05
C GLU A 20 81.99 12.14 26.52
N PRO A 21 81.55 10.93 26.91
CA PRO A 21 81.11 10.66 28.28
C PRO A 21 82.28 10.39 29.23
N THR A 22 82.27 11.04 30.40
CA THR A 22 83.12 10.67 31.55
C THR A 22 82.52 9.49 32.34
N PRO A 23 83.32 8.65 33.02
CA PRO A 23 82.82 7.51 33.77
C PRO A 23 81.93 7.92 34.95
N LEU A 24 80.83 7.19 35.16
CA LEU A 24 79.87 7.43 36.24
C LEU A 24 80.25 6.68 37.54
N SER A 25 79.72 7.16 38.66
CA SER A 25 79.78 6.48 39.95
C SER A 25 78.91 5.21 39.95
N PRO A 26 79.32 4.11 40.61
CA PRO A 26 78.50 2.89 40.71
C PRO A 26 77.12 3.10 41.35
N GLN A 27 76.93 4.19 42.11
CA GLN A 27 75.64 4.56 42.71
C GLN A 27 74.70 5.30 41.73
N ALA A 28 75.23 5.82 40.61
CA ALA A 28 74.41 6.26 39.48
C ALA A 28 73.97 5.08 38.61
N GLU A 29 74.80 4.03 38.49
CA GLU A 29 74.44 2.82 37.75
C GLU A 29 73.24 2.08 38.34
N THR A 30 73.12 1.99 39.67
CA THR A 30 71.97 1.31 40.30
C THR A 30 70.65 2.05 40.04
N MET A 31 70.65 3.38 40.14
CA MET A 31 69.48 4.20 39.75
C MET A 31 69.22 4.18 38.23
N GLY A 32 70.26 4.02 37.40
CA GLY A 32 70.12 3.76 35.96
C GLY A 32 69.38 2.45 35.71
N LYS A 33 69.92 1.35 36.25
CA LYS A 33 69.36 -0.01 36.13
C LYS A 33 67.91 -0.09 36.61
N ALA A 34 67.55 0.58 37.72
CA ALA A 34 66.16 0.64 38.17
C ALA A 34 65.22 1.35 37.16
N LYS A 35 65.67 2.43 36.52
CA LYS A 35 64.87 3.12 35.49
C LYS A 35 64.82 2.34 34.17
N GLU A 36 65.92 1.69 33.79
CA GLU A 36 65.99 0.81 32.63
C GLU A 36 65.04 -0.39 32.80
N LEU A 37 65.03 -1.03 33.97
CA LEU A 37 64.07 -2.09 34.31
C LEU A 37 62.61 -1.60 34.25
N PHE A 38 62.32 -0.39 34.75
CA PHE A 38 60.97 0.16 34.65
C PHE A 38 60.50 0.32 33.19
N VAL A 39 61.38 0.78 32.29
CA VAL A 39 61.11 0.92 30.85
C VAL A 39 61.06 -0.45 30.14
N LEU A 40 61.82 -1.45 30.59
CA LEU A 40 61.77 -2.83 30.08
C LEU A 40 60.48 -3.56 30.47
N CYS A 41 59.90 -3.24 31.62
CA CYS A 41 58.55 -3.70 32.00
C CYS A 41 57.48 -2.94 31.21
N ASP A 42 57.50 -1.60 31.22
CA ASP A 42 56.51 -0.75 30.56
C ASP A 42 56.82 -0.50 29.07
N LYS A 43 56.93 -1.60 28.30
CA LYS A 43 57.09 -1.59 26.84
C LYS A 43 55.90 -0.96 26.09
N GLU A 44 54.81 -0.61 26.79
CA GLU A 44 53.60 0.02 26.26
C GLU A 44 53.47 1.52 26.65
N GLY A 45 54.37 2.07 27.45
CA GLY A 45 54.47 3.50 27.77
C GLY A 45 53.33 4.07 28.64
N LYS A 46 52.76 3.23 29.51
CA LYS A 46 51.61 3.54 30.37
C LYS A 46 51.95 4.44 31.56
N GLY A 47 53.21 4.44 32.00
CA GLY A 47 53.67 5.08 33.24
C GLY A 47 53.45 4.25 34.50
N PHE A 48 53.03 2.99 34.39
CA PHE A 48 52.81 2.06 35.50
C PHE A 48 53.04 0.61 35.05
N ILE A 49 53.47 -0.26 35.97
CA ILE A 49 53.74 -1.69 35.69
C ILE A 49 52.58 -2.52 36.23
N THR A 50 51.93 -3.33 35.39
CA THR A 50 50.97 -4.34 35.84
C THR A 50 51.65 -5.64 36.25
N LYS A 51 50.96 -6.48 37.02
CA LYS A 51 51.41 -7.84 37.38
C LYS A 51 51.79 -8.70 36.15
N ARG A 52 51.13 -8.49 35.01
CA ARG A 52 51.46 -9.14 33.71
C ARG A 52 52.69 -8.52 33.04
N ASP A 53 52.87 -7.21 33.16
CA ASP A 53 54.05 -6.52 32.61
C ASP A 53 55.31 -6.94 33.36
N MET A 54 55.21 -7.17 34.68
CA MET A 54 56.28 -7.78 35.47
C MET A 54 56.57 -9.21 35.01
N GLN A 55 55.56 -10.07 34.84
CA GLN A 55 55.73 -11.46 34.37
C GLN A 55 56.45 -11.58 33.01
N ARG A 56 56.41 -10.55 32.14
CA ARG A 56 57.18 -10.52 30.87
C ARG A 56 58.71 -10.51 31.07
N LEU A 57 59.20 -10.26 32.29
CA LEU A 57 60.63 -10.20 32.61
C LEU A 57 61.26 -11.58 32.93
N GLU A 58 60.48 -12.66 32.92
CA GLU A 58 60.91 -14.07 33.08
C GLU A 58 62.05 -14.48 32.10
N GLY A 59 62.15 -13.80 30.96
CA GLY A 59 63.24 -14.01 29.98
C GLY A 59 64.47 -13.11 30.13
N GLU A 60 64.43 -12.08 30.99
CA GLU A 60 65.52 -11.09 31.15
C GLU A 60 66.13 -11.08 32.57
N LEU A 61 65.43 -11.61 33.59
CA LEU A 61 65.98 -11.88 34.93
C LEU A 61 65.91 -13.38 35.30
N PRO A 62 66.87 -13.93 36.07
CA PRO A 62 66.87 -15.33 36.49
C PRO A 62 65.94 -15.56 37.71
N LEU A 63 64.64 -15.32 37.53
CA LEU A 63 63.59 -15.42 38.56
C LEU A 63 62.38 -16.17 37.99
N SER A 64 61.72 -17.01 38.80
CA SER A 64 60.48 -17.67 38.40
C SER A 64 59.30 -16.68 38.38
N PRO A 65 58.22 -16.94 37.61
CA PRO A 65 57.05 -16.04 37.60
C PRO A 65 56.38 -15.93 38.98
N GLU A 66 56.48 -16.98 39.81
CA GLU A 66 56.01 -17.00 41.21
C GLU A 66 56.85 -16.10 42.13
N GLN A 67 58.17 -16.05 41.92
CA GLN A 67 59.06 -15.13 42.62
C GLN A 67 58.82 -13.68 42.19
N LEU A 68 58.51 -13.48 40.91
CA LEU A 68 58.21 -12.16 40.35
C LEU A 68 56.85 -11.61 40.81
N GLU A 69 55.89 -12.51 41.02
CA GLU A 69 54.58 -12.26 41.61
C GLU A 69 54.68 -11.84 43.08
N THR A 70 55.50 -12.52 43.90
CA THR A 70 55.76 -12.11 45.29
C THR A 70 56.57 -10.80 45.40
N VAL A 71 57.51 -10.54 44.49
CA VAL A 71 58.18 -9.23 44.39
C VAL A 71 57.19 -8.12 44.05
N PHE A 72 56.28 -8.34 43.10
CA PHE A 72 55.22 -7.37 42.76
C PHE A 72 54.38 -7.01 43.99
N GLU A 73 53.89 -8.01 44.71
CA GLU A 73 53.07 -7.84 45.91
C GLU A 73 53.83 -7.17 47.08
N SER A 74 55.16 -7.31 47.15
CA SER A 74 55.98 -6.58 48.13
C SER A 74 56.18 -5.09 47.81
N LEU A 75 56.02 -4.71 46.54
CA LEU A 75 56.18 -3.33 46.05
C LEU A 75 54.84 -2.58 45.99
N ASP A 76 53.73 -3.29 45.73
CA ASP A 76 52.36 -2.76 45.63
C ASP A 76 51.77 -2.56 47.03
N ARG A 77 52.29 -1.55 47.75
CA ARG A 77 51.90 -1.23 49.12
C ARG A 77 50.42 -0.82 49.21
N GLU A 78 49.87 -0.27 48.14
CA GLU A 78 48.45 0.10 48.04
C GLU A 78 47.53 -1.08 47.69
N ASN A 79 48.10 -2.23 47.27
CA ASN A 79 47.37 -3.37 46.70
C ASN A 79 46.44 -2.96 45.54
N ASN A 80 46.87 -1.98 44.75
CA ASN A 80 46.08 -1.35 43.70
C ASN A 80 46.18 -2.10 42.35
N GLY A 81 47.16 -3.01 42.19
CA GLY A 81 47.41 -3.82 40.99
C GLY A 81 48.34 -3.19 39.95
N PHE A 82 48.91 -2.00 40.24
CA PHE A 82 49.62 -1.13 39.31
C PHE A 82 50.78 -0.38 39.99
N LEU A 83 52.01 -0.89 39.88
CA LEU A 83 53.17 -0.22 40.46
C LEU A 83 53.45 1.10 39.75
N THR A 84 53.38 2.21 40.50
CA THR A 84 53.80 3.53 40.01
C THR A 84 55.33 3.66 40.01
N PRO A 85 55.91 4.63 39.29
CA PRO A 85 57.36 4.85 39.27
C PRO A 85 57.92 5.27 40.64
N VAL A 86 57.07 5.79 41.53
CA VAL A 86 57.43 6.22 42.89
C VAL A 86 57.52 5.01 43.80
N GLU A 87 56.50 4.17 43.85
CA GLU A 87 56.51 2.91 44.63
C GLU A 87 57.66 2.00 44.21
N PHE A 88 57.87 1.84 42.90
CA PHE A 88 58.97 1.04 42.36
C PHE A 88 60.34 1.58 42.80
N LYS A 89 60.56 2.90 42.75
CA LYS A 89 61.82 3.53 43.23
C LYS A 89 61.99 3.40 44.74
N THR A 90 60.96 3.73 45.53
CA THR A 90 61.02 3.74 47.00
C THR A 90 61.10 2.32 47.58
N GLY A 91 60.46 1.34 46.94
CA GLY A 91 60.55 -0.07 47.30
C GLY A 91 61.90 -0.71 46.97
N LEU A 92 62.57 -0.27 45.90
CA LEU A 92 63.95 -0.67 45.57
C LEU A 92 65.04 0.12 46.34
N GLY A 93 64.64 1.06 47.22
CA GLY A 93 65.50 1.67 48.23
C GLY A 93 65.74 3.17 48.05
N ASP A 94 65.05 3.98 48.86
CA ASP A 94 65.49 5.33 49.26
C ASP A 94 65.85 5.29 50.76
N PRO A 95 67.09 5.62 51.17
CA PRO A 95 67.56 5.40 52.53
C PRO A 95 67.26 6.54 53.53
N ASP A 96 66.57 7.62 53.10
CA ASP A 96 66.48 8.89 53.84
C ASP A 96 65.32 8.94 54.86
N GLY A 97 64.96 7.79 55.44
CA GLY A 97 63.87 7.63 56.40
C GLY A 97 64.38 7.32 57.80
N SER A 98 64.44 8.32 58.69
CA SER A 98 64.71 8.13 60.12
C SER A 98 63.83 9.06 60.95
N GLU A 99 62.95 8.48 61.76
CA GLU A 99 62.11 9.22 62.70
C GLU A 99 62.97 9.73 63.88
N ALA A 100 62.86 11.03 64.18
CA ALA A 100 63.56 11.66 65.30
C ALA A 100 62.57 12.02 66.41
N VAL A 101 62.56 11.24 67.50
CA VAL A 101 61.82 11.55 68.72
C VAL A 101 62.45 12.80 69.38
N ARG A 102 61.60 13.73 69.85
CA ARG A 102 61.99 14.86 70.70
C ARG A 102 61.27 14.74 72.04
N ASP A 103 62.00 14.90 73.14
CA ASP A 103 61.41 15.09 74.47
C ASP A 103 60.75 16.47 74.55
N ASP A 104 59.56 16.52 75.13
CA ASP A 104 58.84 17.75 75.44
C ASP A 104 59.00 18.06 76.93
N VAL A 105 59.60 19.21 77.26
CA VAL A 105 59.94 19.60 78.64
C VAL A 105 58.92 20.64 79.12
N ASP A 106 58.15 20.28 80.14
CA ASP A 106 57.14 21.15 80.74
C ASP A 106 57.79 22.28 81.57
N TRP A 107 57.82 23.50 81.00
CA TRP A 107 58.35 24.71 81.64
C TRP A 107 57.35 25.42 82.57
N SER A 108 56.15 24.89 82.77
CA SER A 108 55.04 25.60 83.46
C SER A 108 55.26 25.92 84.95
N GLN A 109 56.35 25.44 85.55
CA GLN A 109 56.66 25.61 86.98
C GLN A 109 57.58 26.80 87.30
N ASP A 110 58.12 27.50 86.30
CA ASP A 110 58.95 28.70 86.52
C ASP A 110 58.09 29.98 86.57
N PRO A 111 58.16 30.80 87.65
CA PRO A 111 57.52 32.11 87.72
C PRO A 111 57.90 33.05 86.55
N THR A 112 59.09 32.88 85.96
CA THR A 112 59.56 33.61 84.78
C THR A 112 58.78 33.20 83.53
N ALA A 113 58.54 31.90 83.35
CA ALA A 113 57.66 31.37 82.30
C ALA A 113 56.24 31.89 82.47
N ALA A 114 55.70 31.91 83.69
CA ALA A 114 54.36 32.44 83.97
C ALA A 114 54.22 33.92 83.55
N ARG A 115 55.22 34.78 83.81
CA ARG A 115 55.22 36.18 83.32
C ARG A 115 55.29 36.26 81.79
N PHE A 116 56.20 35.50 81.16
CA PHE A 116 56.35 35.49 79.70
C PHE A 116 55.08 35.02 78.98
N VAL A 117 54.47 33.92 79.44
CA VAL A 117 53.21 33.39 78.91
C VAL A 117 52.06 34.38 79.13
N ASN A 118 52.00 35.05 80.28
CA ASN A 118 50.98 36.08 80.51
C ASN A 118 51.12 37.26 79.54
N ILE A 119 52.35 37.73 79.26
CA ILE A 119 52.61 38.79 78.27
C ILE A 119 52.21 38.33 76.86
N LEU A 120 52.57 37.11 76.44
CA LEU A 120 52.12 36.56 75.15
C LEU A 120 50.60 36.41 75.07
N MET A 121 49.93 36.06 76.16
CA MET A 121 48.47 35.94 76.24
C MET A 121 47.78 37.31 76.18
N GLU A 122 48.26 38.32 76.91
CA GLU A 122 47.76 39.69 76.89
C GLU A 122 47.92 40.36 75.52
N LEU A 123 48.98 40.03 74.77
CA LEU A 123 49.19 40.47 73.40
C LEU A 123 48.38 39.68 72.35
N GLY A 124 47.80 38.53 72.71
CA GLY A 124 47.16 37.61 71.74
C GLY A 124 48.16 36.95 70.78
N ALA A 125 49.37 36.72 71.25
CA ALA A 125 50.49 36.12 70.52
C ALA A 125 50.60 34.60 70.70
N ASP A 126 49.86 34.03 71.65
CA ASP A 126 49.81 32.63 72.08
C ASP A 126 49.57 31.60 70.97
N LYS A 127 49.05 32.02 69.80
CA LYS A 127 48.83 31.20 68.60
C LYS A 127 49.48 31.78 67.34
N MET A 128 50.23 32.88 67.46
CA MET A 128 50.86 33.58 66.34
C MET A 128 52.30 33.11 66.08
N PHE A 129 53.04 32.81 67.15
CA PHE A 129 54.37 32.23 67.07
C PHE A 129 54.30 30.70 67.18
N LYS A 130 55.00 29.99 66.29
CA LYS A 130 55.12 28.52 66.34
C LYS A 130 56.18 28.10 67.34
N ASP A 131 57.35 28.71 67.25
CA ASP A 131 58.55 28.31 67.98
C ASP A 131 58.69 29.10 69.30
N GLN A 132 57.64 29.04 70.12
CA GLN A 132 57.52 29.82 71.37
C GLN A 132 58.64 29.51 72.38
N GLN A 133 59.20 28.30 72.29
CA GLN A 133 60.33 27.86 73.11
C GLN A 133 61.61 28.64 72.81
N GLU A 134 61.85 29.06 71.56
CA GLU A 134 63.03 29.88 71.19
C GLU A 134 62.90 31.31 71.71
N LEU A 135 61.69 31.89 71.63
CA LEU A 135 61.37 33.18 72.24
C LEU A 135 61.47 33.13 73.77
N PHE A 136 61.10 32.00 74.39
CA PHE A 136 61.25 31.80 75.84
C PHE A 136 62.72 31.67 76.27
N THR A 137 63.56 30.92 75.52
CA THR A 137 65.00 30.86 75.82
C THR A 137 65.66 32.23 75.67
N LEU A 138 65.33 32.99 74.61
CA LEU A 138 65.82 34.35 74.43
C LEU A 138 65.38 35.27 75.59
N TRP A 139 64.13 35.15 76.04
CA TRP A 139 63.62 35.91 77.19
C TRP A 139 64.41 35.63 78.47
N CYS A 140 64.68 34.35 78.77
CA CYS A 140 65.44 33.94 79.94
C CYS A 140 66.93 34.34 79.89
N GLU A 141 67.55 34.28 78.70
CA GLU A 141 68.92 34.79 78.51
C GLU A 141 69.00 36.31 78.69
N LEU A 142 68.07 37.06 78.07
CA LEU A 142 68.01 38.51 78.17
C LEU A 142 67.74 38.98 79.62
N GLN A 143 66.84 38.29 80.33
CA GLN A 143 66.52 38.55 81.73
C GLN A 143 67.70 38.26 82.68
N ARG A 144 68.64 37.38 82.30
CA ARG A 144 69.86 37.06 83.06
C ARG A 144 71.01 38.01 82.76
N ASP A 145 71.26 38.29 81.47
CA ASP A 145 72.51 38.89 81.00
C ASP A 145 72.39 40.39 80.64
N SER A 146 71.18 40.92 80.38
CA SER A 146 70.95 42.34 80.07
C SER A 146 69.48 42.78 80.30
N PRO A 147 69.03 42.85 81.57
CA PRO A 147 67.62 43.05 81.91
C PRO A 147 67.03 44.40 81.41
N GLU A 148 67.86 45.39 81.10
CA GLU A 148 67.43 46.67 80.52
C GLU A 148 66.78 46.49 79.14
N LEU A 149 67.29 45.54 78.34
CA LEU A 149 66.82 45.25 76.98
C LEU A 149 65.48 44.53 76.95
N LEU A 150 65.03 43.96 78.08
CA LEU A 150 63.75 43.27 78.19
C LEU A 150 62.57 44.19 77.79
N SER A 151 62.65 45.47 78.16
CA SER A 151 61.65 46.50 77.77
C SER A 151 61.62 46.77 76.26
N ALA A 152 62.76 46.65 75.58
CA ALA A 152 62.85 46.76 74.13
C ALA A 152 62.29 45.51 73.44
N LEU A 153 62.51 44.32 74.00
CA LEU A 153 61.89 43.07 73.53
C LEU A 153 60.37 43.08 73.71
N GLU A 154 59.85 43.52 74.86
CA GLU A 154 58.41 43.74 75.09
C GLU A 154 57.81 44.69 74.04
N SER A 155 58.47 45.83 73.78
CA SER A 155 58.03 46.81 72.76
C SER A 155 58.08 46.26 71.33
N LEU A 156 59.12 45.49 70.98
CA LEU A 156 59.23 44.83 69.68
C LEU A 156 58.16 43.75 69.49
N LEU A 157 57.83 42.97 70.53
CA LEU A 157 56.76 41.99 70.52
C LEU A 157 55.39 42.67 70.33
N VAL A 158 55.10 43.76 71.05
CA VAL A 158 53.87 44.56 70.86
C VAL A 158 53.73 44.99 69.39
N HIS A 159 54.78 45.55 68.80
CA HIS A 159 54.74 46.04 67.42
C HIS A 159 54.63 44.90 66.40
N ALA A 160 55.42 43.83 66.56
CA ALA A 160 55.39 42.66 65.67
C ALA A 160 54.01 41.97 65.70
N VAL A 161 53.41 41.83 66.88
CA VAL A 161 52.08 41.20 67.04
C VAL A 161 50.98 42.11 66.46
N SER A 162 51.05 43.43 66.62
CA SER A 162 50.12 44.35 65.93
C SER A 162 50.22 44.19 64.42
N ASN A 163 51.42 44.26 63.85
CA ASN A 163 51.65 44.13 62.40
C ASN A 163 51.17 42.77 61.85
N LEU A 164 51.37 41.68 62.60
CA LEU A 164 50.85 40.36 62.26
C LEU A 164 49.31 40.31 62.30
N GLN A 165 48.68 40.87 63.34
CA GLN A 165 47.23 40.97 63.42
C GLN A 165 46.65 41.82 62.28
N ASP A 166 47.30 42.91 61.90
CA ASP A 166 46.88 43.76 60.78
C ASP A 166 47.04 43.04 59.43
N ALA A 167 48.16 42.34 59.20
CA ALA A 167 48.32 41.48 58.02
C ALA A 167 47.26 40.35 57.95
N ILE A 168 46.86 39.79 59.10
CA ILE A 168 45.75 38.81 59.17
C ILE A 168 44.40 39.48 58.87
N ARG A 169 44.15 40.69 59.37
CA ARG A 169 42.94 41.48 59.05
C ARG A 169 42.86 41.79 57.55
N GLU A 170 43.95 42.25 56.94
CA GLU A 170 44.05 42.52 55.50
C GLU A 170 43.86 41.25 54.66
N ARG A 171 44.54 40.15 55.01
CA ARG A 171 44.35 38.84 54.34
C ARG A 171 42.87 38.44 54.37
N ASN A 172 42.21 38.55 55.52
CA ASN A 172 40.81 38.16 55.68
C ASN A 172 39.85 39.09 54.91
N THR A 173 40.15 40.40 54.79
CA THR A 173 39.31 41.30 53.96
C THR A 173 39.51 41.06 52.47
N LEU A 174 40.74 40.76 52.02
CA LEU A 174 41.04 40.36 50.64
C LEU A 174 40.39 39.02 50.27
N GLU A 175 40.47 38.01 51.14
CA GLU A 175 39.79 36.72 50.99
C GLU A 175 38.27 36.89 50.87
N GLN A 176 37.67 37.70 51.74
CA GLN A 176 36.25 38.06 51.65
C GLN A 176 35.90 38.89 50.40
N ALA A 177 36.83 39.67 49.84
CA ALA A 177 36.62 40.39 48.58
C ALA A 177 36.68 39.42 47.38
N LEU A 178 37.60 38.46 47.39
CA LEU A 178 37.69 37.39 46.38
C LEU A 178 36.43 36.51 46.40
N LEU A 179 36.00 36.03 47.56
CA LEU A 179 34.78 35.22 47.71
C LEU A 179 33.51 35.95 47.21
N ARG A 180 33.39 37.27 47.47
CA ARG A 180 32.29 38.08 46.91
C ARG A 180 32.35 38.11 45.39
N ARG A 181 33.51 38.46 44.82
CA ARG A 181 33.74 38.54 43.37
C ARG A 181 33.53 37.21 42.66
N GLU A 182 33.92 36.11 43.29
CA GLU A 182 33.65 34.75 42.80
C GLU A 182 32.14 34.46 42.84
N SER A 183 31.45 34.81 43.93
CA SER A 183 29.99 34.66 44.02
C SER A 183 29.24 35.49 42.97
N GLU A 184 29.76 36.67 42.62
CA GLU A 184 29.21 37.59 41.62
C GLU A 184 29.45 37.06 40.20
N HIS A 185 30.67 36.57 39.92
CA HIS A 185 30.96 35.89 38.66
C HIS A 185 30.10 34.64 38.48
N ASN A 186 29.98 33.80 39.52
CA ASN A 186 29.12 32.62 39.51
C ASN A 186 27.62 32.96 39.35
N LYS A 187 27.16 34.15 39.77
CA LYS A 187 25.80 34.65 39.49
C LYS A 187 25.66 35.11 38.04
N MET A 188 26.61 35.90 37.54
CA MET A 188 26.64 36.39 36.15
C MET A 188 26.67 35.23 35.15
N VAL A 189 27.51 34.22 35.38
CA VAL A 189 27.61 33.02 34.54
C VAL A 189 26.28 32.26 34.52
N ARG A 190 25.61 32.09 35.67
CA ARG A 190 24.26 31.47 35.72
C ARG A 190 23.22 32.29 34.96
N SER A 191 23.18 33.61 35.13
CA SER A 191 22.28 34.50 34.37
C SER A 191 22.44 34.30 32.86
N ILE A 192 23.68 34.29 32.35
CA ILE A 192 23.97 34.06 30.93
C ILE A 192 23.49 32.69 30.44
N TYR A 193 23.63 31.63 31.24
CA TYR A 193 23.07 30.31 30.91
C TYR A 193 21.53 30.30 30.95
N GLU A 194 20.91 30.89 31.96
CA GLU A 194 19.45 30.97 32.11
C GLU A 194 18.80 31.80 30.99
N GLU A 195 19.42 32.91 30.59
CA GLU A 195 19.04 33.75 29.46
C GLU A 195 19.19 33.01 28.12
N MET A 196 20.33 32.34 27.89
CA MET A 196 20.55 31.55 26.68
C MET A 196 19.57 30.38 26.58
N GLU A 197 19.28 29.70 27.69
CA GLU A 197 18.25 28.66 27.72
C GLU A 197 16.85 29.22 27.44
N SER A 198 16.51 30.43 27.92
CA SER A 198 15.22 31.07 27.62
C SER A 198 15.10 31.34 26.13
N GLN A 199 16.13 31.93 25.51
CA GLN A 199 16.17 32.16 24.06
C GLN A 199 16.04 30.84 23.27
N ILE A 200 16.70 29.77 23.71
CA ILE A 200 16.60 28.43 23.10
C ILE A 200 15.19 27.84 23.27
N ARG A 201 14.51 28.04 24.41
CA ARG A 201 13.11 27.63 24.61
C ARG A 201 12.17 28.42 23.71
N GLU A 202 12.25 29.76 23.76
CA GLU A 202 11.40 30.67 22.99
C GLU A 202 11.53 30.47 21.48
N GLU A 203 12.74 30.28 20.94
CA GLU A 203 12.92 29.97 19.53
C GLU A 203 12.33 28.60 19.17
N LYS A 204 12.55 27.55 19.98
CA LYS A 204 11.91 26.24 19.75
C LYS A 204 10.39 26.32 19.76
N GLU A 205 9.81 27.09 20.66
CA GLU A 205 8.35 27.32 20.73
C GLU A 205 7.83 28.11 19.52
N LYS A 206 8.55 29.15 19.07
CA LYS A 206 8.22 29.90 17.83
C LYS A 206 8.25 28.98 16.60
N TRP A 207 9.28 28.15 16.45
CA TRP A 207 9.38 27.18 15.35
C TRP A 207 8.25 26.13 15.41
N ALA A 208 7.99 25.54 16.57
CA ALA A 208 6.91 24.56 16.77
C ALA A 208 5.52 25.17 16.50
N ALA A 209 5.28 26.41 16.92
CA ALA A 209 4.04 27.13 16.62
C ALA A 209 3.90 27.45 15.13
N GLN A 210 4.98 27.86 14.46
CA GLN A 210 4.98 28.14 13.03
C GLN A 210 4.75 26.87 12.19
N ASP A 211 5.36 25.75 12.57
CA ASP A 211 5.19 24.47 11.86
C ASP A 211 3.80 23.85 12.13
N SER A 212 3.27 23.95 13.36
CA SER A 212 1.88 23.57 13.64
C SER A 212 0.88 24.42 12.84
N LEU A 213 1.18 25.70 12.60
CA LEU A 213 0.35 26.55 11.74
C LEU A 213 0.43 26.12 10.26
N LYS A 214 1.63 25.84 9.73
CA LYS A 214 1.82 25.32 8.36
C LYS A 214 1.12 23.97 8.16
N GLU A 215 1.18 23.09 9.16
CA GLU A 215 0.53 21.79 9.15
C GLU A 215 -0.99 21.92 9.15
N LYS A 216 -1.56 22.78 10.00
CA LYS A 216 -3.00 23.10 10.00
C LYS A 216 -3.47 23.69 8.66
N GLN A 217 -2.69 24.59 8.06
CA GLN A 217 -3.00 25.16 6.74
C GLN A 217 -2.98 24.10 5.63
N ARG A 218 -2.00 23.18 5.64
CA ARG A 218 -1.97 22.04 4.72
C ARG A 218 -3.14 21.07 4.94
N GLY A 219 -3.50 20.82 6.20
CA GLY A 219 -4.67 20.01 6.56
C GLY A 219 -5.97 20.61 6.01
N GLN A 220 -6.17 21.92 6.20
CA GLN A 220 -7.33 22.65 5.66
C GLN A 220 -7.38 22.60 4.12
N GLN A 221 -6.24 22.80 3.44
CA GLN A 221 -6.17 22.68 1.97
C GLN A 221 -6.53 21.27 1.48
N LEU A 222 -6.05 20.23 2.16
CA LEU A 222 -6.39 18.84 1.83
C LEU A 222 -7.86 18.51 2.15
N GLU A 223 -8.44 19.07 3.22
CA GLU A 223 -9.85 18.93 3.56
C GLU A 223 -10.76 19.62 2.53
N GLU A 224 -10.39 20.82 2.06
CA GLU A 224 -11.06 21.52 0.96
C GLU A 224 -10.96 20.75 -0.36
N GLU A 225 -9.78 20.25 -0.72
CA GLU A 225 -9.60 19.41 -1.91
C GLU A 225 -10.42 18.11 -1.84
N LEU A 226 -10.39 17.40 -0.70
CA LEU A 226 -11.18 16.18 -0.49
C LEU A 226 -12.67 16.46 -0.65
N LYS A 227 -13.18 17.52 -0.01
CA LYS A 227 -14.59 17.92 -0.10
C LYS A 227 -15.03 18.25 -1.53
N ILE A 228 -14.17 18.88 -2.33
CA ILE A 228 -14.43 19.12 -3.77
C ILE A 228 -14.49 17.78 -4.52
N ARG A 229 -13.56 16.86 -4.28
CA ARG A 229 -13.56 15.53 -4.92
C ARG A 229 -14.74 14.66 -4.50
N GLU A 230 -15.16 14.72 -3.24
CA GLU A 230 -16.39 14.06 -2.76
C GLU A 230 -17.62 14.59 -3.48
N GLN A 231 -17.73 15.90 -3.68
CA GLN A 231 -18.85 16.49 -4.42
C GLN A 231 -18.84 16.09 -5.90
N ASP A 232 -17.66 16.03 -6.55
CA ASP A 232 -17.51 15.53 -7.93
C ASP A 232 -17.86 14.03 -8.06
N LEU A 233 -17.48 13.22 -7.07
CA LEU A 233 -17.87 11.80 -7.00
C LEU A 233 -19.38 11.63 -6.80
N GLU A 234 -20.01 12.45 -5.97
CA GLU A 234 -21.48 12.44 -5.84
C GLU A 234 -22.17 12.89 -7.14
N ASN A 235 -21.68 13.96 -7.78
CA ASN A 235 -22.20 14.45 -9.05
C ASN A 235 -22.12 13.38 -10.16
N THR A 236 -20.98 12.72 -10.30
CA THR A 236 -20.78 11.64 -11.30
C THR A 236 -21.61 10.40 -10.97
N MET A 237 -21.69 10.00 -9.70
CA MET A 237 -22.52 8.88 -9.25
C MET A 237 -24.02 9.15 -9.45
N ASN A 238 -24.49 10.38 -9.22
CA ASN A 238 -25.86 10.77 -9.51
C ASN A 238 -26.12 10.78 -11.03
N LYS A 239 -25.16 11.22 -11.84
CA LYS A 239 -25.28 11.13 -13.31
C LYS A 239 -25.31 9.69 -13.82
N GLN A 240 -24.57 8.77 -13.19
CA GLN A 240 -24.66 7.34 -13.49
C GLN A 240 -26.07 6.81 -13.17
N LYS A 241 -26.65 7.12 -12.00
CA LYS A 241 -28.03 6.71 -11.65
C LYS A 241 -29.08 7.19 -12.67
N GLU A 242 -28.95 8.41 -13.19
CA GLU A 242 -29.81 8.92 -14.28
C GLU A 242 -29.67 8.09 -15.56
N LEU A 243 -28.43 7.81 -15.98
CA LEU A 243 -28.17 7.05 -17.20
C LEU A 243 -28.65 5.60 -17.07
N GLU A 244 -28.45 4.97 -15.91
CA GLU A 244 -28.98 3.64 -15.63
C GLU A 244 -30.51 3.59 -15.64
N THR A 245 -31.20 4.57 -15.03
CA THR A 245 -32.67 4.62 -15.08
C THR A 245 -33.16 4.87 -16.50
N ARG A 246 -32.49 5.72 -17.30
CA ARG A 246 -32.85 5.89 -18.71
C ARG A 246 -32.64 4.61 -19.52
N ILE A 247 -31.53 3.89 -19.33
CA ILE A 247 -31.28 2.58 -19.95
C ILE A 247 -32.37 1.56 -19.56
N ARG A 248 -32.77 1.51 -18.28
CA ARG A 248 -33.89 0.65 -17.82
C ARG A 248 -35.19 0.99 -18.55
N THR A 249 -35.57 2.28 -18.64
CA THR A 249 -36.79 2.70 -19.37
C THR A 249 -36.74 2.34 -20.86
N LEU A 250 -35.63 2.64 -21.54
CA LEU A 250 -35.45 2.32 -22.97
C LEU A 250 -35.50 0.81 -23.23
N ASN A 251 -34.96 -0.02 -22.34
CA ASN A 251 -35.06 -1.48 -22.46
C ASN A 251 -36.51 -1.97 -22.32
N CYS A 252 -37.29 -1.42 -21.38
CA CYS A 252 -38.72 -1.75 -21.24
C CYS A 252 -39.55 -1.25 -22.44
N GLU A 253 -39.28 -0.05 -22.95
CA GLU A 253 -39.87 0.46 -24.20
C GLU A 253 -39.54 -0.50 -25.36
N GLN A 254 -38.29 -0.97 -25.46
CA GLN A 254 -37.83 -1.88 -26.51
C GLN A 254 -38.41 -3.30 -26.40
N THR A 255 -38.65 -3.85 -25.20
CA THR A 255 -39.38 -5.12 -25.04
C THR A 255 -40.85 -4.99 -25.45
N ASN A 256 -41.53 -3.93 -25.01
CA ASN A 256 -42.92 -3.68 -25.37
C ASN A 256 -43.10 -3.54 -26.89
N ILE A 257 -42.19 -2.81 -27.57
CA ILE A 257 -42.19 -2.67 -29.04
C ILE A 257 -41.92 -4.02 -29.73
N ARG A 258 -41.04 -4.89 -29.20
CA ARG A 258 -40.82 -6.25 -29.74
C ARG A 258 -42.08 -7.11 -29.63
N GLU A 259 -42.78 -7.04 -28.50
CA GLU A 259 -44.01 -7.80 -28.24
C GLU A 259 -45.15 -7.35 -29.15
N GLN A 260 -45.38 -6.03 -29.28
CA GLN A 260 -46.33 -5.46 -30.22
C GLN A 260 -46.01 -5.87 -31.66
N ASN A 261 -44.74 -5.82 -32.08
CA ASN A 261 -44.32 -6.31 -33.40
C ASN A 261 -44.59 -7.82 -33.58
N ARG A 262 -44.44 -8.65 -32.54
CA ARG A 262 -44.76 -10.08 -32.59
C ARG A 262 -46.27 -10.32 -32.71
N GLN A 263 -47.09 -9.56 -31.99
CA GLN A 263 -48.55 -9.59 -32.10
C GLN A 263 -49.02 -9.18 -33.50
N LEU A 264 -48.53 -8.05 -34.02
CA LEU A 264 -48.85 -7.56 -35.37
C LEU A 264 -48.43 -8.56 -36.47
N ARG A 265 -47.27 -9.20 -36.34
CA ARG A 265 -46.85 -10.28 -37.27
C ARG A 265 -47.78 -11.49 -37.21
N SER A 266 -48.16 -11.94 -36.01
CA SER A 266 -49.11 -13.05 -35.84
C SER A 266 -50.47 -12.75 -36.45
N LEU A 267 -50.99 -11.53 -36.24
CA LEU A 267 -52.26 -11.10 -36.83
C LEU A 267 -52.17 -10.99 -38.36
N ASN A 268 -51.06 -10.49 -38.90
CA ASN A 268 -50.85 -10.39 -40.35
C ASN A 268 -50.78 -11.79 -41.00
N SER A 269 -50.09 -12.76 -40.38
CA SER A 269 -50.11 -14.15 -40.84
C SER A 269 -51.51 -14.75 -40.81
N GLN A 270 -52.28 -14.56 -39.74
CA GLN A 270 -53.67 -15.04 -39.65
C GLN A 270 -54.58 -14.40 -40.71
N LEU A 271 -54.41 -13.10 -41.00
CA LEU A 271 -55.15 -12.42 -42.06
C LEU A 271 -54.74 -12.92 -43.45
N GLN A 272 -53.45 -13.20 -43.67
CA GLN A 272 -52.97 -13.81 -44.91
C GLN A 272 -53.56 -15.22 -45.10
N GLU A 273 -53.52 -16.08 -44.09
CA GLU A 273 -54.14 -17.41 -44.10
C GLU A 273 -55.65 -17.34 -44.38
N GLN A 274 -56.36 -16.38 -43.79
CA GLN A 274 -57.78 -16.16 -44.06
C GLN A 274 -58.04 -15.70 -45.51
N VAL A 275 -57.20 -14.80 -46.05
CA VAL A 275 -57.28 -14.34 -47.45
C VAL A 275 -56.98 -15.48 -48.42
N GLU A 276 -55.93 -16.26 -48.18
CA GLU A 276 -55.56 -17.41 -49.00
C GLU A 276 -56.65 -18.49 -48.97
N SER A 277 -57.15 -18.86 -47.79
CA SER A 277 -58.29 -19.77 -47.65
C SER A 277 -59.56 -19.24 -48.36
N SER A 278 -59.81 -17.92 -48.33
CA SER A 278 -60.96 -17.33 -49.03
C SER A 278 -60.79 -17.38 -50.56
N ARG A 279 -59.56 -17.19 -51.04
CA ARG A 279 -59.16 -17.30 -52.45
C ARG A 279 -59.26 -18.75 -52.95
N GLU A 280 -58.86 -19.73 -52.15
CA GLU A 280 -59.01 -21.16 -52.49
C GLU A 280 -60.48 -21.58 -52.55
N ARG A 281 -61.30 -21.13 -51.60
CA ARG A 281 -62.76 -21.33 -51.61
C ARG A 281 -63.39 -20.70 -52.85
N LEU A 282 -63.01 -19.47 -53.20
CA LEU A 282 -63.47 -18.79 -54.43
C LEU A 282 -63.04 -19.55 -55.69
N GLN A 283 -61.77 -19.96 -55.80
CA GLN A 283 -61.28 -20.75 -56.93
C GLN A 283 -62.03 -22.07 -57.08
N SER A 284 -62.34 -22.73 -55.96
CA SER A 284 -63.10 -23.98 -55.94
C SER A 284 -64.54 -23.77 -56.43
N ALA A 285 -65.21 -22.71 -55.97
CA ALA A 285 -66.53 -22.32 -56.48
C ALA A 285 -66.51 -21.96 -57.97
N LEU A 286 -65.49 -21.25 -58.45
CA LEU A 286 -65.32 -20.93 -59.88
C LEU A 286 -65.10 -22.18 -60.74
N ARG A 287 -64.35 -23.18 -60.26
CA ARG A 287 -64.19 -24.50 -60.92
C ARG A 287 -65.50 -25.30 -60.95
N GLN A 288 -66.31 -25.22 -59.90
CA GLN A 288 -67.64 -25.86 -59.87
C GLN A 288 -68.61 -25.16 -60.83
N LEU A 289 -68.61 -23.83 -60.89
CA LEU A 289 -69.43 -23.05 -61.82
C LEU A 289 -69.06 -23.32 -63.29
N SER A 290 -67.77 -23.40 -63.63
CA SER A 290 -67.34 -23.71 -65.00
C SER A 290 -67.69 -25.14 -65.41
N LEU A 291 -67.62 -26.11 -64.50
CA LEU A 291 -68.11 -27.48 -64.72
C LEU A 291 -69.62 -27.53 -64.95
N LEU A 292 -70.41 -26.82 -64.12
CA LEU A 292 -71.86 -26.71 -64.29
C LEU A 292 -72.23 -26.00 -65.60
N GLN A 293 -71.50 -24.97 -66.00
CA GLN A 293 -71.68 -24.27 -67.27
C GLN A 293 -71.36 -25.18 -68.47
N ALA A 294 -70.26 -25.95 -68.41
CA ALA A 294 -69.91 -26.93 -69.44
C ALA A 294 -70.99 -28.03 -69.58
N ASN A 295 -71.48 -28.56 -68.45
CA ASN A 295 -72.58 -29.52 -68.42
C ASN A 295 -73.88 -28.93 -68.99
N HIS A 296 -74.22 -27.67 -68.65
CA HIS A 296 -75.38 -26.98 -69.21
C HIS A 296 -75.26 -26.81 -70.74
N CYS A 297 -74.09 -26.39 -71.24
CA CYS A 297 -73.82 -26.29 -72.68
C CYS A 297 -73.95 -27.64 -73.39
N PHE A 298 -73.44 -28.72 -72.79
CA PHE A 298 -73.59 -30.08 -73.33
C PHE A 298 -75.06 -30.54 -73.36
N LEU A 299 -75.83 -30.31 -72.28
CA LEU A 299 -77.26 -30.62 -72.23
C LEU A 299 -78.05 -29.79 -73.26
N MET A 300 -77.75 -28.50 -73.43
CA MET A 300 -78.37 -27.67 -74.46
C MET A 300 -78.05 -28.17 -75.88
N TYR A 301 -76.82 -28.61 -76.14
CA TYR A 301 -76.45 -29.26 -77.40
C TYR A 301 -77.21 -30.57 -77.62
N LEU A 302 -77.34 -31.41 -76.58
CA LEU A 302 -78.10 -32.66 -76.64
C LEU A 302 -79.60 -32.41 -76.89
N CYS A 303 -80.23 -31.51 -76.14
CA CYS A 303 -81.63 -31.11 -76.34
C CYS A 303 -81.87 -30.54 -77.75
N ARG A 304 -80.97 -29.70 -78.26
CA ARG A 304 -81.03 -29.17 -79.64
C ARG A 304 -80.91 -30.29 -80.69
N ASN A 305 -80.10 -31.30 -80.43
CA ASN A 305 -79.98 -32.48 -81.29
C ASN A 305 -81.21 -33.38 -81.25
N VAL A 306 -81.74 -33.70 -80.06
CA VAL A 306 -82.99 -34.44 -79.89
C VAL A 306 -84.13 -33.72 -80.62
N MET A 307 -84.28 -32.40 -80.42
CA MET A 307 -85.29 -31.60 -81.12
C MET A 307 -85.09 -31.58 -82.64
N ARG A 308 -83.86 -31.65 -83.16
CA ARG A 308 -83.57 -31.80 -84.59
C ARG A 308 -83.97 -33.19 -85.10
N VAL A 309 -83.61 -34.25 -84.38
CA VAL A 309 -83.95 -35.63 -84.72
C VAL A 309 -85.46 -35.86 -84.68
N SER A 310 -86.17 -35.40 -83.64
CA SER A 310 -87.64 -35.51 -83.55
C SER A 310 -88.37 -34.74 -84.66
N ARG A 311 -87.85 -33.58 -85.11
CA ARG A 311 -88.39 -32.89 -86.30
C ARG A 311 -88.17 -33.68 -87.58
N ASN A 312 -87.00 -34.30 -87.75
CA ASN A 312 -86.70 -35.14 -88.91
C ASN A 312 -87.58 -36.40 -88.91
N ILE A 313 -87.69 -37.11 -87.78
CA ILE A 313 -88.59 -38.27 -87.62
C ILE A 313 -90.06 -37.87 -87.88
N LYS A 314 -90.49 -36.67 -87.47
CA LYS A 314 -91.84 -36.18 -87.80
C LYS A 314 -92.00 -35.95 -89.32
N LYS A 315 -91.02 -35.35 -90.00
CA LYS A 315 -91.02 -35.20 -91.46
C LYS A 315 -91.04 -36.55 -92.18
N GLU A 316 -90.24 -37.52 -91.73
CA GLU A 316 -90.26 -38.88 -92.28
C GLU A 316 -91.60 -39.57 -92.03
N LYS A 317 -92.18 -39.46 -90.82
CA LYS A 317 -93.54 -39.96 -90.55
C LYS A 317 -94.57 -39.32 -91.48
N GLU A 318 -94.51 -38.03 -91.71
CA GLU A 318 -95.41 -37.34 -92.65
C GLU A 318 -95.15 -37.75 -94.11
N SER A 319 -93.91 -38.06 -94.48
CA SER A 319 -93.53 -38.59 -95.79
C SER A 319 -94.07 -40.00 -96.01
N LEU A 320 -93.85 -40.90 -95.05
CA LEU A 320 -94.37 -42.27 -95.02
C LEU A 320 -95.90 -42.30 -94.97
N MET A 321 -96.54 -41.36 -94.25
CA MET A 321 -98.00 -41.18 -94.28
C MET A 321 -98.47 -40.78 -95.68
N ARG A 322 -97.83 -39.80 -96.34
CA ARG A 322 -98.14 -39.44 -97.74
C ARG A 322 -97.90 -40.60 -98.71
N GLN A 323 -96.85 -41.39 -98.52
CA GLN A 323 -96.60 -42.60 -99.31
C GLN A 323 -97.67 -43.68 -99.09
N LEU A 324 -98.11 -43.90 -97.84
CA LEU A 324 -99.24 -44.77 -97.52
C LEU A 324 -100.56 -44.24 -98.11
N GLU A 325 -100.75 -42.93 -98.16
CA GLU A 325 -101.91 -42.28 -98.76
C GLU A 325 -101.93 -42.43 -100.29
N ILE A 326 -100.78 -42.22 -100.94
CA ILE A 326 -100.57 -42.52 -102.37
C ILE A 326 -100.76 -44.02 -102.65
N LEU A 327 -100.26 -44.92 -101.79
CA LEU A 327 -100.45 -46.36 -101.95
C LEU A 327 -101.91 -46.79 -101.72
N ARG A 328 -102.65 -46.12 -100.84
CA ARG A 328 -104.10 -46.30 -100.67
C ARG A 328 -104.86 -45.81 -101.90
N ASP A 329 -104.52 -44.64 -102.43
CA ASP A 329 -105.16 -44.07 -103.62
C ASP A 329 -104.77 -44.78 -104.91
N MET A 330 -103.57 -45.36 -104.98
CA MET A 330 -103.18 -46.24 -106.07
C MET A 330 -103.83 -47.63 -105.94
N ASN A 331 -104.05 -48.14 -104.72
CA ASN A 331 -104.93 -49.31 -104.51
C ASN A 331 -106.40 -49.00 -104.82
N ARG A 332 -106.84 -47.75 -104.64
CA ARG A 332 -108.17 -47.26 -105.02
C ARG A 332 -108.27 -47.25 -106.55
N ARG A 333 -107.37 -46.54 -107.24
CA ARG A 333 -107.26 -46.51 -108.70
C ARG A 333 -107.09 -47.87 -109.34
N LEU A 334 -106.33 -48.80 -108.74
CA LEU A 334 -106.19 -50.17 -109.23
C LEU A 334 -107.44 -51.03 -108.98
N ARG A 335 -108.33 -50.65 -108.05
CA ARG A 335 -109.69 -51.20 -107.97
C ARG A 335 -110.58 -50.54 -109.01
N ASP A 336 -110.58 -49.22 -109.12
CA ASP A 336 -111.36 -48.46 -110.10
C ASP A 336 -111.04 -48.90 -111.55
N GLU A 337 -109.75 -49.13 -111.87
CA GLU A 337 -109.27 -49.68 -113.15
C GLU A 337 -109.61 -51.16 -113.33
N LYS A 338 -109.58 -51.97 -112.25
CA LYS A 338 -110.03 -53.37 -112.29
C LYS A 338 -111.53 -53.45 -112.57
N ASP A 339 -112.32 -52.58 -111.95
CA ASP A 339 -113.77 -52.49 -112.11
C ASP A 339 -114.13 -51.89 -113.48
N ALA A 340 -113.30 -50.98 -114.03
CA ALA A 340 -113.37 -50.55 -115.43
C ALA A 340 -113.02 -51.67 -116.43
N GLN A 341 -111.99 -52.48 -116.15
CA GLN A 341 -111.68 -53.69 -116.93
C GLN A 341 -112.74 -54.80 -116.77
N GLN A 342 -113.52 -54.77 -115.69
CA GLN A 342 -114.63 -55.69 -115.45
C GLN A 342 -115.91 -55.24 -116.16
N THR A 343 -116.18 -53.94 -116.26
CA THR A 343 -117.30 -53.40 -117.07
C THR A 343 -117.05 -53.55 -118.57
N LEU A 344 -115.81 -53.41 -119.06
CA LEU A 344 -115.44 -53.71 -120.46
C LEU A 344 -115.54 -55.20 -120.85
N LYS A 345 -115.71 -56.12 -119.91
CA LYS A 345 -115.81 -57.58 -120.18
C LYS A 345 -117.24 -58.12 -120.19
N MET A 346 -118.26 -57.28 -119.99
CA MET A 346 -119.67 -57.70 -119.87
C MET A 346 -120.49 -57.58 -121.17
N VAL A 347 -119.84 -57.68 -122.34
CA VAL A 347 -120.52 -57.83 -123.65
C VAL A 347 -120.04 -59.10 -124.38
N SER A 348 -119.91 -60.22 -123.66
CA SER A 348 -120.06 -61.56 -124.24
C SER A 348 -120.51 -62.59 -123.21
N HIS A 349 -121.13 -63.65 -123.73
CA HIS A 349 -121.63 -64.87 -123.07
C HIS A 349 -120.59 -65.56 -122.15
N ARG A 350 -120.92 -66.35 -121.10
CA ARG A 350 -122.17 -66.87 -120.48
C ARG A 350 -121.79 -67.59 -119.15
N HIS A 351 -122.76 -67.98 -118.31
CA HIS A 351 -122.65 -68.97 -117.20
C HIS A 351 -121.75 -68.58 -115.99
N THR A 352 -121.85 -69.14 -114.77
CA THR A 352 -122.94 -69.80 -114.01
C THR A 352 -122.65 -69.72 -112.49
N VAL A 353 -123.70 -69.80 -111.68
CA VAL A 353 -123.87 -69.81 -110.19
C VAL A 353 -122.88 -70.69 -109.36
N LEU A 354 -122.82 -70.43 -108.03
CA LEU A 354 -122.26 -71.23 -106.88
C LEU A 354 -120.79 -70.91 -106.47
N SER A 355 -120.31 -71.12 -105.22
CA SER A 355 -120.91 -71.19 -103.85
C SER A 355 -119.80 -71.23 -102.76
N SER A 356 -120.13 -70.86 -101.51
CA SER A 356 -119.57 -71.33 -100.21
C SER A 356 -118.04 -71.47 -99.91
N GLN A 357 -117.62 -70.80 -98.81
CA GLN A 357 -116.89 -71.29 -97.61
C GLN A 357 -116.45 -72.79 -97.48
N PRO A 358 -115.56 -73.18 -96.51
CA PRO A 358 -114.42 -72.47 -95.88
C PRO A 358 -113.20 -73.38 -95.41
N PHE A 359 -112.14 -72.76 -94.82
CA PHE A 359 -111.25 -73.31 -93.74
C PHE A 359 -110.34 -74.56 -94.04
N PRO A 360 -109.44 -75.04 -93.12
CA PRO A 360 -108.82 -74.46 -91.90
C PRO A 360 -107.26 -74.67 -91.72
N TYR A 361 -106.71 -74.22 -90.57
CA TYR A 361 -105.51 -74.73 -89.82
C TYR A 361 -104.06 -74.44 -90.32
N LEU A 362 -102.95 -74.52 -89.52
CA LEU A 362 -102.68 -74.86 -88.08
C LEU A 362 -101.35 -74.19 -87.55
N PHE A 363 -101.33 -73.54 -86.35
CA PHE A 363 -100.23 -73.37 -85.33
C PHE A 363 -98.81 -72.83 -85.72
N SER A 364 -97.81 -72.52 -84.85
CA SER A 364 -97.51 -72.52 -83.36
C SER A 364 -96.64 -71.25 -83.03
N GLU A 365 -96.53 -70.64 -81.83
CA GLU A 365 -96.06 -71.00 -80.45
C GLU A 365 -94.53 -71.24 -80.24
N ASP A 366 -93.84 -70.85 -79.12
CA ASP A 366 -94.05 -69.75 -78.13
C ASP A 366 -92.76 -69.20 -77.35
N PRO A 367 -92.31 -69.62 -76.12
CA PRO A 367 -92.03 -68.65 -75.02
C PRO A 367 -90.73 -68.68 -74.14
N CYS A 368 -90.33 -67.48 -73.66
CA CYS A 368 -89.93 -67.03 -72.28
C CYS A 368 -88.76 -67.57 -71.37
N LEU A 369 -87.92 -66.60 -70.88
CA LEU A 369 -87.46 -66.33 -69.46
C LEU A 369 -86.32 -67.21 -68.77
N PRO A 370 -85.94 -67.08 -67.45
CA PRO A 370 -84.94 -66.09 -66.92
C PRO A 370 -83.93 -66.51 -65.76
N TRP A 371 -83.11 -65.53 -65.24
CA TRP A 371 -82.57 -65.30 -63.83
C TRP A 371 -81.10 -65.60 -63.30
N THR A 372 -80.36 -64.53 -62.90
CA THR A 372 -79.34 -64.36 -61.77
C THR A 372 -77.91 -65.01 -61.86
N ARG A 373 -76.86 -64.83 -60.99
CA ARG A 373 -76.59 -64.11 -59.69
C ARG A 373 -75.06 -63.90 -59.30
N GLN A 374 -74.63 -62.70 -58.84
CA GLN A 374 -73.41 -62.33 -57.99
C GLN A 374 -71.97 -62.73 -58.47
N VAL A 375 -70.80 -62.23 -57.98
CA VAL A 375 -70.21 -61.98 -56.62
C VAL A 375 -69.09 -60.87 -56.62
N TYR A 376 -68.73 -60.33 -55.43
CA TYR A 376 -67.55 -59.49 -55.08
C TYR A 376 -66.76 -60.18 -53.92
N PRO A 377 -65.44 -59.97 -53.67
CA PRO A 377 -64.65 -58.71 -53.64
C PRO A 377 -63.33 -58.80 -54.48
N THR A 378 -62.26 -57.98 -54.38
CA THR A 378 -61.82 -56.91 -53.43
C THR A 378 -61.13 -55.76 -54.18
#